data_AF-S6AGQ8-F1
#
_entry.id   AF-S6AGQ8-F1
#
_cell.length_a   1.000
_cell.length_b   1.000
_cell.length_c   1.000
_cell.angle_alpha   90.00
_cell.angle_beta   90.00
_cell.angle_gamma   90.00
#
_symmetry.space_group_name_H-M   'P 1'
#
loop_
_entity.id
_entity.type
_entity.pdbx_description
1 polymer ?
#
loop_
_entity_poly.entity_id
_entity_poly.type
_entity_poly.pdbx_seq_one_letter_code
_entity_poly.pdbx_strand_id
1 'polypeptide(L)'
;MRKLCLLAALFAPLALAQSEVKVEAHSFLKLPPRTGSLSLDQVEVADYATLLIPAGVTELRIGELRMGREARLGIAPAEQGLRLEVAHGEIGIGSHITASGSAGSSSKPATAGRNLSLRLVDVKVGEMTVDVRGGIGAPGLSGLAGADGDSAGCLWGEASRGWDGQPGGDGQTGGAGGQVRLEVPESFPVDLLRVRLDGGAGGAPGEGGAAGEGGESKGCLLYEADGAKAGRAGQPGQPGAAGNPGSFKVVRF
;
A
#
# COMPACT_ATOMS: atom_id res chain seq x y z
N MET A 1 -11.15 -36.64 -61.90
CA MET A 1 -11.14 -35.18 -61.62
C MET A 1 -11.69 -34.96 -60.22
N ARG A 2 -10.96 -34.19 -59.39
CA ARG A 2 -11.37 -33.50 -58.15
C ARG A 2 -11.93 -34.41 -57.02
N LYS A 3 -11.20 -34.96 -56.04
CA LYS A 3 -10.02 -34.50 -55.26
C LYS A 3 -10.05 -33.01 -54.97
N LEU A 4 -10.82 -32.55 -53.97
CA LEU A 4 -10.64 -31.26 -53.25
C LEU A 4 -11.88 -30.97 -52.37
N CYS A 5 -12.08 -31.69 -51.25
CA CYS A 5 -13.09 -31.28 -50.25
C CYS A 5 -12.78 -31.71 -48.80
N LEU A 6 -11.53 -32.11 -48.46
CA LEU A 6 -11.19 -32.60 -47.11
C LEU A 6 -9.94 -31.92 -46.52
N LEU A 7 -9.79 -30.61 -46.71
CA LEU A 7 -8.63 -29.84 -46.22
C LEU A 7 -9.04 -28.44 -45.72
N ALA A 8 -10.04 -28.36 -44.85
CA ALA A 8 -10.47 -27.09 -44.24
C ALA A 8 -10.90 -27.22 -42.77
N ALA A 9 -10.23 -28.08 -41.98
CA ALA A 9 -10.55 -28.26 -40.55
C ALA A 9 -9.31 -28.27 -39.63
N LEU A 10 -8.19 -27.64 -40.04
CA LEU A 10 -6.94 -27.61 -39.26
C LEU A 10 -6.33 -26.20 -39.18
N PHE A 11 -7.16 -25.21 -38.83
CA PHE A 11 -6.67 -23.93 -38.31
C PHE A 11 -7.57 -23.50 -37.15
N ALA A 12 -7.60 -24.33 -36.10
CA ALA A 12 -7.92 -23.80 -34.79
C ALA A 12 -6.67 -23.02 -34.33
N PRO A 13 -6.74 -21.70 -34.08
CA PRO A 13 -5.71 -21.05 -33.31
C PRO A 13 -5.75 -21.71 -31.93
N LEU A 14 -4.76 -22.55 -31.64
CA LEU A 14 -4.43 -22.91 -30.27
C LEU A 14 -4.15 -21.58 -29.58
N ALA A 15 -5.15 -21.06 -28.87
CA ALA A 15 -4.96 -20.01 -27.91
C ALA A 15 -3.90 -20.55 -26.95
N LEU A 16 -2.67 -20.03 -27.07
CA LEU A 16 -1.60 -20.28 -26.14
C LEU A 16 -2.12 -19.84 -24.77
N ALA A 17 -2.64 -20.80 -24.01
CA ALA A 17 -2.83 -20.65 -22.60
C ALA A 17 -1.48 -20.19 -22.06
N GLN A 18 -1.46 -19.06 -21.36
CA GLN A 18 -0.30 -18.55 -20.64
C GLN A 18 -0.10 -19.45 -19.40
N SER A 19 0.13 -20.74 -19.64
CA SER A 19 0.15 -21.81 -18.64
C SER A 19 1.46 -21.85 -17.86
N GLU A 20 2.50 -21.19 -18.36
CA GLU A 20 3.80 -21.14 -17.72
C GLU A 20 4.22 -19.69 -17.48
N VAL A 21 4.58 -19.37 -16.24
CA VAL A 21 5.09 -18.07 -15.82
C VAL A 21 6.46 -18.27 -15.21
N LYS A 22 7.49 -17.69 -15.83
CA LYS A 22 8.85 -17.70 -15.32
C LYS A 22 9.31 -16.28 -15.03
N VAL A 23 9.86 -16.08 -13.84
CA VAL A 23 10.45 -14.82 -13.39
C VAL A 23 11.92 -15.06 -13.10
N GLU A 24 12.78 -14.41 -13.87
CA GLU A 24 14.24 -14.54 -13.76
C GLU A 24 14.75 -13.99 -12.41
N ALA A 25 15.94 -14.45 -11.99
CA ALA A 25 16.52 -14.02 -10.72
C ALA A 25 16.72 -12.50 -10.69
N HIS A 26 16.49 -11.89 -9.52
CA HIS A 26 16.53 -10.43 -9.33
C HIS A 26 15.64 -9.61 -10.28
N SER A 27 14.65 -10.24 -10.93
CA SER A 27 13.75 -9.58 -11.85
C SER A 27 12.35 -9.38 -11.27
N PHE A 28 11.57 -8.55 -11.94
CA PHE A 28 10.19 -8.25 -11.57
C PHE A 28 9.29 -8.56 -12.76
N LEU A 29 8.25 -9.37 -12.52
CA LEU A 29 7.20 -9.64 -13.49
C LEU A 29 5.84 -9.29 -12.90
N LYS A 30 5.07 -8.48 -13.62
CA LYS A 30 3.67 -8.22 -13.31
C LYS A 30 2.79 -9.04 -14.25
N LEU A 31 1.87 -9.82 -13.70
CA LEU A 31 0.90 -10.52 -14.54
C LEU A 31 0.02 -9.52 -15.30
N PRO A 32 -0.40 -9.84 -16.53
CA PRO A 32 -1.32 -8.99 -17.28
C PRO A 32 -2.58 -8.67 -16.47
N PRO A 33 -3.12 -7.44 -16.56
CA PRO A 33 -4.34 -7.08 -15.85
C PRO A 33 -5.48 -8.00 -16.31
N ARG A 34 -5.96 -8.84 -15.40
CA ARG A 34 -7.13 -9.71 -15.57
C ARG A 34 -8.04 -9.57 -14.37
N THR A 35 -9.33 -9.77 -14.61
CA THR A 35 -10.36 -9.73 -13.57
C THR A 35 -10.94 -11.13 -13.37
N GLY A 36 -11.12 -11.55 -12.13
CA GLY A 36 -11.72 -12.85 -11.79
C GLY A 36 -10.68 -13.95 -11.55
N SER A 37 -10.95 -15.15 -12.07
CA SER A 37 -10.12 -16.33 -11.86
C SER A 37 -9.00 -16.46 -12.90
N LEU A 38 -7.82 -16.89 -12.44
CA LEU A 38 -6.66 -17.19 -13.26
C LEU A 38 -6.12 -18.57 -12.87
N SER A 39 -5.87 -19.43 -13.86
CA SER A 39 -5.22 -20.73 -13.66
C SER A 39 -3.90 -20.74 -14.40
N LEU A 40 -2.83 -21.10 -13.69
CA LEU A 40 -1.48 -21.25 -14.21
C LEU A 40 -1.04 -22.69 -13.93
N ASP A 41 -0.45 -23.35 -14.91
CA ASP A 41 -0.01 -24.74 -14.74
C ASP A 41 1.32 -24.78 -14.01
N GLN A 42 2.26 -23.90 -14.37
CA GLN A 42 3.57 -23.80 -13.74
C GLN A 42 3.98 -22.34 -13.49
N VAL A 43 4.42 -22.06 -12.28
CA VAL A 43 4.92 -20.75 -11.87
C VAL A 43 6.29 -20.92 -11.24
N GLU A 44 7.31 -20.34 -11.85
CA GLU A 44 8.67 -20.28 -11.34
C GLU A 44 9.04 -18.83 -11.03
N VAL A 45 9.33 -18.56 -9.76
CA VAL A 45 9.86 -17.29 -9.28
C VAL A 45 11.26 -17.57 -8.77
N ALA A 46 12.28 -17.19 -9.54
CA ALA A 46 13.67 -17.47 -9.19
C ALA A 46 14.13 -16.68 -7.93
N ASP A 47 15.37 -16.91 -7.52
CA ASP A 47 15.96 -16.28 -6.34
C ASP A 47 15.88 -14.74 -6.42
N TYR A 48 15.43 -14.12 -5.33
CA TYR A 48 15.24 -12.67 -5.21
C TYR A 48 14.30 -12.05 -6.26
N ALA A 49 13.54 -12.87 -7.00
CA ALA A 49 12.63 -12.40 -8.02
C ALA A 49 11.27 -12.01 -7.41
N THR A 50 10.52 -11.16 -8.10
CA THR A 50 9.19 -10.72 -7.66
C THR A 50 8.14 -10.95 -8.73
N LEU A 51 7.09 -11.70 -8.40
CA LEU A 51 5.88 -11.86 -9.21
C LEU A 51 4.75 -11.02 -8.61
N LEU A 52 4.17 -10.09 -9.37
CA LEU A 52 3.05 -9.25 -8.94
C LEU A 52 1.73 -9.72 -9.55
N ILE A 53 0.77 -10.04 -8.68
CA ILE A 53 -0.62 -10.38 -8.99
C ILE A 53 -1.48 -9.10 -8.98
N PRO A 54 -2.16 -8.75 -10.08
CA PRO A 54 -3.02 -7.57 -10.18
C PRO A 54 -4.25 -7.62 -9.26
N ALA A 55 -4.77 -6.44 -8.92
CA ALA A 55 -5.91 -6.24 -8.02
C ALA A 55 -7.21 -6.92 -8.51
N GLY A 56 -7.39 -7.03 -9.83
CA GLY A 56 -8.58 -7.63 -10.42
C GLY A 56 -8.68 -9.15 -10.25
N VAL A 57 -7.56 -9.84 -10.01
CA VAL A 57 -7.56 -11.30 -9.84
C VAL A 57 -8.09 -11.63 -8.45
N THR A 58 -9.21 -12.35 -8.37
CA THR A 58 -9.86 -12.75 -7.10
C THR A 58 -9.60 -14.22 -6.76
N GLU A 59 -9.24 -15.03 -7.75
CA GLU A 59 -8.86 -16.42 -7.58
C GLU A 59 -7.64 -16.73 -8.46
N LEU A 60 -6.61 -17.30 -7.87
CA LEU A 60 -5.40 -17.75 -8.56
C LEU A 60 -5.18 -19.22 -8.21
N ARG A 61 -5.20 -20.08 -9.23
CA ARG A 61 -4.89 -21.50 -9.12
C ARG A 61 -3.56 -21.76 -9.78
N ILE A 62 -2.67 -22.43 -9.08
CA ILE A 62 -1.33 -22.79 -9.56
C ILE A 62 -1.21 -24.31 -9.45
N GLY A 63 -0.90 -24.96 -10.56
CA GLY A 63 -0.56 -26.38 -10.57
C GLY A 63 0.74 -26.63 -9.81
N GLU A 64 1.85 -26.12 -10.33
CA GLU A 64 3.20 -26.24 -9.76
C GLU A 64 3.77 -24.86 -9.43
N LEU A 65 4.11 -24.60 -8.17
CA LEU A 65 4.74 -23.35 -7.71
C LEU A 65 6.17 -23.61 -7.24
N ARG A 66 7.15 -22.98 -7.89
CA ARG A 66 8.54 -22.98 -7.44
C ARG A 66 8.98 -21.56 -7.10
N MET A 67 9.19 -21.30 -5.82
CA MET A 67 9.76 -20.05 -5.34
C MET A 67 11.19 -20.29 -4.87
N GLY A 68 12.13 -19.52 -5.41
CA GLY A 68 13.53 -19.53 -5.01
C GLY A 68 13.76 -18.94 -3.61
N ARG A 69 15.01 -18.76 -3.26
CA ARG A 69 15.42 -18.07 -2.02
C ARG A 69 15.00 -16.60 -2.08
N GLU A 70 14.40 -16.10 -1.01
CA GLU A 70 13.98 -14.68 -0.89
C GLU A 70 13.05 -14.22 -2.04
N ALA A 71 12.38 -15.17 -2.70
CA ALA A 71 11.44 -14.89 -3.78
C ALA A 71 10.17 -14.25 -3.23
N ARG A 72 9.54 -13.38 -4.02
CA ARG A 72 8.42 -12.55 -3.58
C ARG A 72 7.20 -12.74 -4.47
N LEU A 73 6.08 -13.08 -3.87
CA LEU A 73 4.76 -13.05 -4.48
C LEU A 73 4.02 -11.81 -3.96
N GLY A 74 4.05 -10.74 -4.75
CA GLY A 74 3.32 -9.52 -4.48
C GLY A 74 1.87 -9.65 -4.94
N ILE A 75 0.92 -9.22 -4.11
CA ILE A 75 -0.50 -9.15 -4.42
C ILE A 75 -0.90 -7.69 -4.30
N ALA A 76 -1.39 -7.13 -5.40
CA ALA A 76 -1.80 -5.74 -5.40
C ALA A 76 -2.99 -5.51 -4.44
N PRO A 77 -3.03 -4.34 -3.76
CA PRO A 77 -4.14 -3.97 -2.88
C PRO A 77 -5.48 -3.98 -3.61
N ALA A 78 -6.51 -4.55 -2.98
CA ALA A 78 -7.88 -4.57 -3.48
C ALA A 78 -8.87 -4.79 -2.31
N GLU A 79 -10.12 -4.37 -2.49
CA GLU A 79 -11.18 -4.61 -1.49
C GLU A 79 -11.62 -6.09 -1.48
N GLN A 80 -11.68 -6.72 -2.66
CA GLN A 80 -12.02 -8.13 -2.77
C GLN A 80 -10.87 -8.99 -2.27
N GLY A 81 -11.18 -10.06 -1.52
CA GLY A 81 -10.18 -11.05 -1.12
C GLY A 81 -9.52 -11.75 -2.31
N LEU A 82 -8.38 -12.39 -2.07
CA LEU A 82 -7.74 -13.30 -3.02
C LEU A 82 -7.77 -14.72 -2.48
N ARG A 83 -8.27 -15.66 -3.29
CA ARG A 83 -8.06 -17.09 -3.07
C ARG A 83 -6.85 -17.54 -3.88
N LEU A 84 -5.80 -18.02 -3.21
CA LEU A 84 -4.63 -18.63 -3.84
C LEU A 84 -4.66 -20.13 -3.54
N GLU A 85 -4.71 -20.95 -4.57
CA GLU A 85 -4.67 -22.40 -4.47
C GLU A 85 -3.42 -22.91 -5.19
N VAL A 86 -2.59 -23.66 -4.48
CA VAL A 86 -1.36 -24.28 -5.01
C VAL A 86 -1.48 -25.78 -4.83
N ALA A 87 -1.48 -26.52 -5.93
CA ALA A 87 -1.59 -27.97 -5.90
C ALA A 87 -0.27 -28.61 -5.46
N HIS A 88 0.84 -28.26 -6.10
CA HIS A 88 2.18 -28.75 -5.79
C HIS A 88 3.17 -27.60 -5.75
N GLY A 89 4.22 -27.70 -4.94
CA GLY A 89 5.29 -26.72 -5.02
C GLY A 89 6.38 -26.78 -3.97
N GLU A 90 7.38 -25.92 -4.16
CA GLU A 90 8.48 -25.71 -3.24
C GLU A 90 8.70 -24.21 -3.04
N ILE A 91 8.63 -23.77 -1.79
CA ILE A 91 8.85 -22.38 -1.39
C ILE A 91 10.19 -22.30 -0.67
N GLY A 92 11.14 -21.61 -1.29
CA GLY A 92 12.49 -21.41 -0.76
C GLY A 92 12.51 -20.58 0.52
N ILE A 93 13.62 -20.69 1.26
CA ILE A 93 13.86 -19.96 2.52
C ILE A 93 13.86 -18.45 2.27
N GLY A 94 13.24 -17.71 3.18
CA GLY A 94 13.11 -16.26 3.13
C GLY A 94 12.03 -15.78 2.17
N SER A 95 11.22 -16.66 1.59
CA SER A 95 10.19 -16.24 0.62
C SER A 95 9.09 -15.42 1.26
N HIS A 96 8.52 -14.49 0.50
CA HIS A 96 7.46 -13.59 0.96
C HIS A 96 6.21 -13.69 0.09
N ILE A 97 5.04 -13.78 0.72
CA ILE A 97 3.75 -13.51 0.09
C ILE A 97 3.21 -12.23 0.72
N THR A 98 3.07 -11.17 -0.08
CA THR A 98 2.72 -9.84 0.44
C THR A 98 1.42 -9.35 -0.18
N ALA A 99 0.42 -9.05 0.64
CA ALA A 99 -0.87 -8.48 0.27
C ALA A 99 -1.21 -7.26 1.13
N SER A 100 -0.20 -6.44 1.43
CA SER A 100 -0.32 -5.25 2.26
C SER A 100 -1.19 -4.18 1.62
N GLY A 101 -1.87 -3.39 2.45
CA GLY A 101 -2.62 -2.22 2.02
C GLY A 101 -1.72 -1.12 1.45
N SER A 102 -2.29 -0.28 0.59
CA SER A 102 -1.65 0.94 0.09
C SER A 102 -1.62 2.03 1.16
N ALA A 103 -0.51 2.74 1.26
CA ALA A 103 -0.42 3.95 2.07
C ALA A 103 -1.41 5.02 1.60
N GLY A 104 -1.91 5.81 2.54
CA GLY A 104 -2.72 6.98 2.27
C GLY A 104 -1.92 8.11 1.65
N SER A 105 -2.62 8.99 0.95
CA SER A 105 -2.12 10.22 0.36
C SER A 105 -3.13 11.34 0.62
N SER A 106 -2.80 12.57 0.23
CA SER A 106 -3.73 13.71 0.30
C SER A 106 -5.04 13.49 -0.46
N SER A 107 -5.04 12.61 -1.48
CA SER A 107 -6.19 12.35 -2.35
C SER A 107 -6.93 11.04 -2.04
N LYS A 108 -6.29 10.11 -1.32
CA LYS A 108 -6.82 8.76 -1.10
C LYS A 108 -6.47 8.26 0.29
N PRO A 109 -7.42 7.72 1.05
CA PRO A 109 -7.12 7.13 2.34
C PRO A 109 -6.24 5.89 2.21
N ALA A 110 -5.64 5.48 3.34
CA ALA A 110 -4.96 4.20 3.42
C ALA A 110 -5.95 3.05 3.21
N THR A 111 -5.51 1.99 2.53
CA THR A 111 -6.33 0.79 2.34
C THR A 111 -5.96 -0.30 3.33
N ALA A 112 -6.91 -1.18 3.60
CA ALA A 112 -6.67 -2.35 4.42
C ALA A 112 -5.76 -3.36 3.71
N GLY A 113 -5.09 -4.21 4.48
CA GLY A 113 -4.46 -5.41 3.95
C GLY A 113 -5.51 -6.30 3.29
N ARG A 114 -5.18 -6.85 2.12
CA ARG A 114 -6.14 -7.63 1.34
C ARG A 114 -6.33 -9.02 1.95
N ASN A 115 -7.57 -9.40 2.21
CA ASN A 115 -7.88 -10.72 2.78
C ASN A 115 -7.39 -11.86 1.87
N LEU A 116 -6.73 -12.87 2.45
CA LEU A 116 -6.17 -14.01 1.74
C LEU A 116 -6.80 -15.32 2.20
N SER A 117 -7.20 -16.16 1.25
CA SER A 117 -7.48 -17.58 1.46
C SER A 117 -6.41 -18.38 0.72
N LEU A 118 -5.45 -18.90 1.46
CA LEU A 118 -4.33 -19.69 0.95
C LEU A 118 -4.67 -21.16 1.12
N ARG A 119 -4.66 -21.94 0.03
CA ARG A 119 -4.79 -23.39 0.07
C ARG A 119 -3.55 -24.01 -0.56
N LEU A 120 -2.73 -24.68 0.25
CA LEU A 120 -1.50 -25.33 -0.21
C LEU A 120 -1.70 -26.83 -0.01
N VAL A 121 -1.72 -27.61 -1.10
CA VAL A 121 -2.05 -29.04 -1.03
C VAL A 121 -0.81 -29.90 -0.82
N ASP A 122 0.18 -29.82 -1.70
CA ASP A 122 1.44 -30.55 -1.58
C ASP A 122 2.61 -29.59 -1.77
N VAL A 123 2.80 -28.71 -0.79
CA VAL A 123 3.80 -27.64 -0.85
C VAL A 123 4.82 -27.82 0.26
N LYS A 124 6.09 -27.96 -0.13
CA LYS A 124 7.21 -27.89 0.81
C LYS A 124 7.59 -26.44 1.02
N VAL A 125 7.81 -26.05 2.26
CA VAL A 125 8.17 -24.67 2.60
C VAL A 125 9.44 -24.64 3.44
N GLY A 126 10.33 -23.71 3.11
CA GLY A 126 11.31 -23.19 4.03
C GLY A 126 10.69 -22.12 4.95
N GLU A 127 11.53 -21.37 5.65
CA GLU A 127 11.06 -20.17 6.37
C GLU A 127 10.41 -19.21 5.36
N MET A 128 9.14 -18.85 5.57
CA MET A 128 8.43 -17.93 4.70
C MET A 128 7.59 -16.94 5.49
N THR A 129 7.33 -15.78 4.89
CA THR A 129 6.55 -14.72 5.53
C THR A 129 5.28 -14.41 4.72
N VAL A 130 4.14 -14.34 5.39
CA VAL A 130 2.89 -13.80 4.84
C VAL A 130 2.64 -12.43 5.46
N ASP A 131 2.75 -11.38 4.66
CA ASP A 131 2.55 -9.99 5.10
C ASP A 131 1.25 -9.42 4.54
N VAL A 132 0.28 -9.19 5.43
CA VAL A 132 -1.04 -8.63 5.10
C VAL A 132 -1.33 -7.43 6.01
N ARG A 133 -0.31 -6.61 6.25
CA ARG A 133 -0.46 -5.39 7.05
C ARG A 133 -1.30 -4.33 6.37
N GLY A 134 -1.93 -3.48 7.17
CA GLY A 134 -2.65 -2.31 6.68
C GLY A 134 -1.72 -1.19 6.17
N GLY A 135 -2.23 -0.36 5.27
CA GLY A 135 -1.50 0.81 4.78
C GLY A 135 -1.37 1.91 5.83
N ILE A 136 -0.27 2.66 5.80
CA ILE A 136 -0.06 3.80 6.72
C ILE A 136 -0.99 4.96 6.34
N GLY A 137 -1.62 5.60 7.31
CA GLY A 137 -2.49 6.76 7.12
C GLY A 137 -1.74 7.96 6.51
N ALA A 138 -2.45 8.77 5.71
CA ALA A 138 -1.87 9.97 5.13
C ALA A 138 -1.56 11.01 6.23
N PRO A 139 -0.44 11.75 6.14
CA PRO A 139 -0.16 12.83 7.07
C PRO A 139 -1.18 13.97 6.93
N GLY A 140 -1.39 14.69 8.02
CA GLY A 140 -2.17 15.93 8.02
C GLY A 140 -1.46 17.03 7.21
N LEU A 141 -2.26 17.96 6.67
CA LEU A 141 -1.72 19.10 5.91
C LEU A 141 -1.16 20.15 6.86
N SER A 142 -0.03 20.77 6.50
CA SER A 142 0.48 21.92 7.25
C SER A 142 -0.45 23.11 7.12
N GLY A 143 -0.64 23.83 8.22
CA GLY A 143 -1.37 25.10 8.24
C GLY A 143 -0.60 26.18 7.48
N LEU A 144 -1.33 27.07 6.81
CA LEU A 144 -0.74 28.22 6.14
C LEU A 144 -0.20 29.23 7.15
N ALA A 145 0.95 29.82 6.85
CA ALA A 145 1.49 30.91 7.65
C ALA A 145 0.56 32.14 7.59
N GLY A 146 0.49 32.86 8.71
CA GLY A 146 -0.16 34.15 8.76
C GLY A 146 0.61 35.18 7.93
N ALA A 147 -0.10 36.07 7.25
CA ALA A 147 0.52 37.21 6.57
C ALA A 147 1.05 38.23 7.59
N ASP A 148 2.13 38.91 7.23
CA ASP A 148 2.69 39.98 8.06
C ASP A 148 1.78 41.21 8.05
N GLY A 149 1.86 41.97 9.13
CA GLY A 149 1.21 43.26 9.25
C GLY A 149 1.99 44.36 8.52
N ASP A 150 1.27 45.38 8.08
CA ASP A 150 1.83 46.58 7.45
C ASP A 150 2.52 47.45 8.50
N SER A 151 3.73 47.94 8.19
CA SER A 151 4.48 48.84 9.07
C SER A 151 3.81 50.20 9.23
N ALA A 152 4.09 50.88 10.35
CA ALA A 152 3.56 52.22 10.60
C ALA A 152 4.08 53.28 9.60
N GLY A 153 3.22 54.24 9.26
CA GLY A 153 3.50 55.32 8.31
C GLY A 153 3.53 56.70 8.97
N CYS A 154 4.54 57.52 8.65
CA CYS A 154 4.75 58.85 9.25
C CYS A 154 3.75 59.94 8.85
N LEU A 155 2.88 59.68 7.87
CA LEU A 155 1.83 60.62 7.53
C LEU A 155 0.60 60.35 8.39
N TRP A 156 -0.09 59.21 8.28
CA TRP A 156 -1.26 58.84 9.10
C TRP A 156 -1.45 57.31 9.25
N GLY A 157 -0.37 56.52 9.28
CA GLY A 157 -0.46 55.05 9.27
C GLY A 157 -0.14 54.41 10.62
N GLU A 158 -1.11 53.77 11.25
CA GLU A 158 -0.86 52.83 12.34
C GLU A 158 -0.32 51.50 11.77
N ALA A 159 0.59 50.85 12.49
CA ALA A 159 1.00 49.51 12.12
C ALA A 159 -0.19 48.54 12.24
N SER A 160 -0.33 47.61 11.31
CA SER A 160 -1.35 46.56 11.38
C SER A 160 -0.79 45.30 12.04
N ARG A 161 -1.63 44.59 12.78
CA ARG A 161 -1.24 43.34 13.45
C ARG A 161 -0.99 42.25 12.40
N GLY A 162 0.02 41.42 12.66
CA GLY A 162 0.26 40.19 11.90
C GLY A 162 -0.89 39.20 12.03
N TRP A 163 -1.19 38.50 10.95
CA TRP A 163 -2.27 37.54 10.90
C TRP A 163 -1.88 36.24 11.62
N ASP A 164 -2.88 35.56 12.18
CA ASP A 164 -2.68 34.28 12.84
C ASP A 164 -2.42 33.19 11.79
N GLY A 165 -1.49 32.29 12.10
CA GLY A 165 -1.25 31.09 11.30
C GLY A 165 -2.44 30.13 11.39
N GLN A 166 -2.72 29.43 10.30
CA GLN A 166 -3.80 28.45 10.27
C GLN A 166 -3.40 27.18 11.04
N PRO A 167 -4.36 26.47 11.66
CA PRO A 167 -4.08 25.18 12.29
C PRO A 167 -3.65 24.14 11.25
N GLY A 168 -2.82 23.19 11.68
CA GLY A 168 -2.50 22.00 10.91
C GLY A 168 -3.69 21.03 10.87
N GLY A 169 -3.80 20.26 9.80
CA GLY A 169 -4.80 19.20 9.67
C GLY A 169 -4.42 17.96 10.46
N ASP A 170 -5.42 17.15 10.81
CA ASP A 170 -5.21 15.87 11.47
C ASP A 170 -4.65 14.82 10.51
N GLY A 171 -3.85 13.90 11.06
CA GLY A 171 -3.41 12.70 10.35
C GLY A 171 -4.57 11.73 10.11
N GLN A 172 -4.56 11.04 8.97
CA GLN A 172 -5.60 10.06 8.67
C GLN A 172 -5.36 8.74 9.38
N THR A 173 -6.43 7.99 9.66
CA THR A 173 -6.36 6.65 10.24
C THR A 173 -5.64 5.67 9.32
N GLY A 174 -4.84 4.78 9.91
CA GLY A 174 -4.20 3.68 9.18
C GLY A 174 -5.19 2.60 8.75
N GLY A 175 -4.89 1.91 7.65
CA GLY A 175 -5.70 0.79 7.17
C GLY A 175 -5.66 -0.39 8.14
N ALA A 176 -6.75 -1.17 8.21
CA ALA A 176 -6.76 -2.40 9.00
C ALA A 176 -5.83 -3.48 8.39
N GLY A 177 -5.31 -4.38 9.22
CA GLY A 177 -4.68 -5.61 8.75
C GLY A 177 -5.70 -6.55 8.09
N GLY A 178 -5.26 -7.33 7.11
CA GLY A 178 -6.13 -8.28 6.43
C GLY A 178 -6.30 -9.59 7.19
N GLN A 179 -7.30 -10.36 6.80
CA GLN A 179 -7.58 -11.68 7.34
C GLN A 179 -6.91 -12.74 6.46
N VAL A 180 -6.22 -13.69 7.10
CA VAL A 180 -5.54 -14.80 6.42
C VAL A 180 -6.13 -16.12 6.87
N ARG A 181 -6.70 -16.87 5.94
CA ARG A 181 -7.10 -18.26 6.13
C ARG A 181 -6.13 -19.16 5.39
N LEU A 182 -5.42 -20.02 6.10
CA LEU A 182 -4.48 -20.99 5.56
C LEU A 182 -5.07 -22.40 5.66
N GLU A 183 -5.26 -23.05 4.51
CA GLU A 183 -5.73 -24.43 4.37
C GLU A 183 -4.56 -25.30 3.91
N VAL A 184 -4.14 -26.23 4.76
CA VAL A 184 -2.94 -27.07 4.54
C VAL A 184 -3.13 -28.49 5.05
N PRO A 185 -2.39 -29.50 4.56
CA PRO A 185 -2.40 -30.83 5.13
C PRO A 185 -1.96 -30.86 6.60
N GLU A 186 -2.28 -31.95 7.29
CA GLU A 186 -1.78 -32.21 8.65
C GLU A 186 -0.25 -32.14 8.77
N SER A 187 0.49 -32.59 7.74
CA SER A 187 1.95 -32.62 7.73
C SER A 187 2.62 -31.26 7.47
N PHE A 188 1.87 -30.21 7.15
CA PHE A 188 2.45 -28.92 6.79
C PHE A 188 3.12 -28.22 7.99
N PRO A 189 4.39 -27.79 7.87
CA PRO A 189 5.16 -27.21 8.96
C PRO A 189 4.83 -25.72 9.17
N VAL A 190 3.72 -25.46 9.87
CA VAL A 190 3.25 -24.09 10.16
C VAL A 190 4.27 -23.27 10.96
N ASP A 191 5.17 -23.89 11.72
CA ASP A 191 6.19 -23.19 12.51
C ASP A 191 7.22 -22.43 11.65
N LEU A 192 7.35 -22.79 10.36
CA LEU A 192 8.19 -22.08 9.40
C LEU A 192 7.52 -20.83 8.82
N LEU A 193 6.26 -20.59 9.15
CA LEU A 193 5.48 -19.46 8.67
C LEU A 193 5.51 -18.30 9.66
N ARG A 194 6.01 -17.16 9.22
CA ARG A 194 5.85 -15.87 9.92
C ARG A 194 4.67 -15.12 9.32
N VAL A 195 3.73 -14.68 10.14
CA VAL A 195 2.56 -13.95 9.67
C VAL A 195 2.57 -12.54 10.25
N ARG A 196 2.43 -11.53 9.39
CA ARG A 196 2.37 -10.11 9.77
C ARG A 196 1.00 -9.55 9.43
N LEU A 197 0.26 -9.16 10.45
CA LEU A 197 -1.16 -8.77 10.35
C LEU A 197 -1.41 -7.41 11.03
N ASP A 198 -0.36 -6.69 11.37
CA ASP A 198 -0.47 -5.39 12.02
C ASP A 198 -1.34 -4.43 11.20
N GLY A 199 -2.17 -3.65 11.88
CA GLY A 199 -2.79 -2.50 11.25
C GLY A 199 -1.73 -1.48 10.84
N GLY A 200 -2.06 -0.68 9.83
CA GLY A 200 -1.20 0.42 9.42
C GLY A 200 -1.10 1.47 10.52
N ALA A 201 0.06 2.10 10.63
CA ALA A 201 0.22 3.25 11.52
C ALA A 201 -0.71 4.40 11.08
N GLY A 202 -1.17 5.20 12.03
CA GLY A 202 -1.87 6.44 11.72
C GLY A 202 -0.92 7.48 11.09
N GLY A 203 -1.49 8.41 10.33
CA GLY A 203 -0.76 9.51 9.74
C GLY A 203 -0.22 10.47 10.80
N ALA A 204 0.93 11.07 10.51
CA ALA A 204 1.48 12.14 11.34
C ALA A 204 0.54 13.36 11.34
N PRO A 205 0.47 14.13 12.45
CA PRO A 205 -0.27 15.38 12.47
C PRO A 205 0.36 16.41 11.54
N GLY A 206 -0.46 17.28 10.95
CA GLY A 206 0.01 18.46 10.22
C GLY A 206 0.56 19.51 11.19
N GLU A 207 1.62 20.19 10.79
CA GLU A 207 2.18 21.30 11.57
C GLU A 207 1.26 22.52 11.51
N GLY A 208 1.19 23.30 12.60
CA GLY A 208 0.51 24.58 12.58
C GLY A 208 1.30 25.63 11.79
N GLY A 209 0.60 26.53 11.10
CA GLY A 209 1.24 27.61 10.36
C GLY A 209 1.94 28.60 11.29
N ALA A 210 3.05 29.17 10.82
CA ALA A 210 3.74 30.23 11.57
C ALA A 210 2.84 31.47 11.73
N ALA A 211 3.06 32.22 12.82
CA ALA A 211 2.44 33.53 13.00
C ALA A 211 3.02 34.52 11.98
N GLY A 212 2.18 35.41 11.45
CA GLY A 212 2.66 36.59 10.73
C GLY A 212 3.28 37.59 11.70
N GLU A 213 4.33 38.29 11.27
CA GLU A 213 4.98 39.33 12.06
C GLU A 213 4.06 40.55 12.19
N GLY A 214 4.18 41.27 13.31
CA GLY A 214 3.44 42.54 13.48
C GLY A 214 4.14 43.66 12.72
N GLY A 215 3.37 44.62 12.20
CA GLY A 215 3.95 45.76 11.51
C GLY A 215 4.97 46.51 12.37
N GLU A 216 6.14 46.78 11.80
CA GLU A 216 7.23 47.44 12.51
C GLU A 216 6.89 48.89 12.94
N SER A 217 7.42 49.30 14.08
CA SER A 217 7.40 50.69 14.55
C SER A 217 8.26 51.58 13.66
N LYS A 218 7.90 52.87 13.54
CA LYS A 218 8.67 53.82 12.73
C LYS A 218 8.95 55.12 13.47
N GLY A 219 10.23 55.48 13.56
CA GLY A 219 10.65 56.78 14.04
C GLY A 219 10.39 57.87 12.99
N CYS A 220 9.57 58.86 13.33
CA CYS A 220 9.24 60.00 12.49
C CYS A 220 9.89 61.29 13.05
N LEU A 221 9.96 62.35 12.23
CA LEU A 221 10.75 63.55 12.55
C LEU A 221 10.36 64.23 13.87
N LEU A 222 9.09 64.10 14.30
CA LEU A 222 8.53 64.78 15.47
C LEU A 222 7.91 63.82 16.50
N TYR A 223 7.82 62.51 16.19
CA TYR A 223 7.16 61.49 17.01
C TYR A 223 7.58 60.08 16.56
N GLU A 224 7.26 59.05 17.34
CA GLU A 224 7.40 57.65 16.92
C GLU A 224 6.02 57.03 16.74
N ALA A 225 5.85 56.24 15.68
CA ALA A 225 4.66 55.45 15.46
C ALA A 225 4.89 54.03 15.96
N ASP A 226 4.05 53.57 16.88
CA ASP A 226 4.16 52.26 17.51
C ASP A 226 4.02 51.13 16.50
N GLY A 227 4.74 50.03 16.76
CA GLY A 227 4.58 48.78 16.03
C GLY A 227 3.36 48.01 16.52
N ALA A 228 2.90 47.07 15.70
CA ALA A 228 1.79 46.20 16.04
C ALA A 228 2.26 44.83 16.52
N LYS A 229 1.36 44.10 17.19
CA LYS A 229 1.64 42.75 17.68
C LYS A 229 1.69 41.76 16.52
N ALA A 230 2.52 40.73 16.68
CA ALA A 230 2.49 39.56 15.80
C ALA A 230 1.16 38.79 15.92
N GLY A 231 0.91 37.95 14.93
CA GLY A 231 -0.12 36.92 14.98
C GLY A 231 0.21 35.83 16.01
N ARG A 232 -0.68 34.84 16.10
CA ARG A 232 -0.48 33.61 16.85
C ARG A 232 -0.13 32.48 15.89
N ALA A 233 0.75 31.59 16.31
CA ALA A 233 1.02 30.38 15.55
C ALA A 233 -0.22 29.47 15.57
N GLY A 234 -0.44 28.78 14.46
CA GLY A 234 -1.44 27.73 14.37
C GLY A 234 -1.12 26.56 15.30
N GLN A 235 -2.15 25.88 15.77
CA GLN A 235 -1.96 24.64 16.53
C GLN A 235 -1.65 23.48 15.57
N PRO A 236 -0.79 22.51 15.97
CA PRO A 236 -0.63 21.28 15.21
C PRO A 236 -1.93 20.45 15.26
N GLY A 237 -2.14 19.64 14.23
CA GLY A 237 -3.23 18.67 14.21
C GLY A 237 -3.00 17.49 15.18
N GLN A 238 -3.92 16.53 15.16
CA GLN A 238 -3.81 15.29 15.91
C GLN A 238 -3.25 14.16 15.06
N PRO A 239 -2.47 13.22 15.64
CA PRO A 239 -2.06 12.01 14.93
C PRO A 239 -3.28 11.14 14.61
N GLY A 240 -3.22 10.48 13.46
CA GLY A 240 -4.24 9.51 13.07
C GLY A 240 -4.22 8.28 13.99
N ALA A 241 -5.36 7.61 14.13
CA ALA A 241 -5.43 6.34 14.83
C ALA A 241 -4.73 5.24 14.02
N ALA A 242 -4.12 4.27 14.70
CA ALA A 242 -3.64 3.05 14.06
C ALA A 242 -4.80 2.19 13.58
N GLY A 243 -4.60 1.45 12.49
CA GLY A 243 -5.57 0.47 12.02
C GLY A 243 -5.67 -0.72 12.98
N ASN A 244 -6.82 -1.38 12.97
CA ASN A 244 -6.98 -2.62 13.73
C ASN A 244 -6.09 -3.73 13.14
N PRO A 245 -5.52 -4.62 13.97
CA PRO A 245 -4.82 -5.80 13.48
C PRO A 245 -5.79 -6.77 12.78
N GLY A 246 -5.25 -7.53 11.84
CA GLY A 246 -5.94 -8.61 11.14
C GLY A 246 -6.03 -9.89 11.97
N SER A 247 -6.45 -10.98 11.31
CA SER A 247 -6.60 -12.29 11.94
C SER A 247 -5.97 -13.39 11.09
N PHE A 248 -5.51 -14.45 11.76
CA PHE A 248 -4.94 -15.62 11.11
C PHE A 248 -5.62 -16.88 11.60
N LYS A 249 -6.08 -17.70 10.65
CA LYS A 249 -6.74 -18.96 10.91
C LYS A 249 -6.10 -20.06 10.08
N VAL A 250 -5.66 -21.12 10.74
CA VAL A 250 -5.19 -22.35 10.09
C VAL A 250 -6.32 -23.37 10.09
N VAL A 251 -6.53 -24.02 8.95
CA VAL A 251 -7.45 -25.13 8.76
C VAL A 251 -6.64 -26.29 8.21
N ARG A 252 -6.65 -27.41 8.92
CA ARG A 252 -5.99 -28.63 8.47
C ARG A 252 -6.99 -29.57 7.81
N PHE A 253 -6.56 -30.29 6.79
CA PHE A 253 -7.33 -31.31 6.08
C PHE A 253 -6.48 -32.54 5.78
#